data_AF-A0A1I7K728-F1
#
_entry.id   AF-A0A1I7K728-F1
#
_cell.length_a   1.000
_cell.length_b   1.000
_cell.length_c   1.000
_cell.angle_alpha   90.00
_cell.angle_beta   90.00
_cell.angle_gamma   90.00
#
_symmetry.space_group_name_H-M   'P 1'
#
loop_
_entity.id
_entity.type
_entity.pdbx_description
1 polymer ?
#
loop_
_entity_poly.entity_id
_entity_poly.type
_entity_poly.pdbx_seq_one_letter_code
_entity_poly.pdbx_strand_id
1 'polypeptide(L)'
;MSSALSVDLRQRVVQAVEAAAARHQAAERYGVSLASASRWCGQLAREGHVAPKSMGGDQRSHRIEAHADLIVSLYEAQPGIHLHELRTNLADRGVCLA
;
A
#
# COMPACT_ATOMS: atom_id res chain seq x y z
N MET A 1 7.56 12.48 -8.56
CA MET A 1 7.35 11.54 -7.44
C MET A 1 6.23 12.06 -6.57
N SER A 2 5.08 11.40 -6.55
CA SER A 2 4.00 11.76 -5.61
C SER A 2 4.36 11.19 -4.24
N SER A 3 4.62 12.06 -3.26
CA SER A 3 4.84 11.68 -1.86
C SER A 3 3.63 12.07 -1.01
N ALA A 4 3.41 11.33 0.07
CA ALA A 4 2.46 11.73 1.09
C ALA A 4 2.92 13.03 1.78
N LEU A 5 1.99 13.96 2.02
CA LEU A 5 2.23 15.10 2.92
C LEU A 5 2.62 14.60 4.31
N SER A 6 3.52 15.34 4.98
CA SER A 6 4.14 14.96 6.26
C SER A 6 3.11 14.70 7.35
N VAL A 7 3.42 13.79 8.28
CA VAL A 7 2.53 13.44 9.39
C VAL A 7 2.28 14.64 10.31
N ASP A 8 3.30 15.44 10.58
CA ASP A 8 3.20 16.67 11.38
C ASP A 8 2.14 17.63 10.81
N LEU A 9 2.17 17.89 9.50
CA LEU A 9 1.20 18.76 8.85
C LEU A 9 -0.23 18.24 9.03
N ARG A 10 -0.43 16.93 8.88
CA ARG A 10 -1.75 16.30 9.06
C ARG A 10 -2.23 16.43 10.49
N GLN A 11 -1.36 16.21 11.47
CA GLN A 11 -1.69 16.34 12.89
C GLN A 11 -2.11 17.77 13.22
N ARG A 12 -1.35 18.77 12.77
CA ARG A 12 -1.67 20.18 13.00
C ARG A 12 -3.00 20.59 12.38
N VAL A 13 -3.31 20.11 11.18
CA VAL A 13 -4.61 20.36 10.54
C VAL A 13 -5.76 19.74 11.34
N VAL A 14 -5.63 18.48 11.76
CA VAL A 14 -6.70 17.81 12.51
C VAL A 14 -6.88 18.43 13.90
N GLN A 15 -5.80 18.75 14.61
CA GLN A 15 -5.86 19.47 15.89
C GLN A 15 -6.55 20.82 15.76
N ALA A 16 -6.31 21.56 14.68
CA ALA A 16 -7.00 22.83 14.44
C ALA A 16 -8.51 22.63 14.25
N VAL A 17 -8.92 21.57 13.55
CA VAL A 17 -10.34 21.23 13.38
C VAL A 17 -10.99 20.81 14.70
N GLU A 18 -10.30 20.00 15.51
CA GLU A 18 -10.78 19.59 16.84
C GLU A 18 -10.89 20.78 17.81
N ALA A 19 -10.00 21.76 17.70
CA ALA A 19 -10.02 23.01 18.45
C ALA A 19 -11.10 24.02 17.96
N ALA A 20 -12.18 23.53 17.35
CA ALA A 20 -13.34 24.27 16.85
C ALA A 20 -13.15 25.06 15.54
N ALA A 21 -12.08 24.84 14.77
CA ALA A 21 -12.02 25.38 13.41
C ALA A 21 -12.93 24.57 12.46
N ALA A 22 -13.66 25.26 11.58
CA ALA A 22 -14.28 24.60 10.44
C ALA A 22 -13.18 23.96 9.57
N ARG A 23 -13.46 22.78 8.97
CA ARG A 23 -12.49 22.07 8.11
C ARG A 23 -11.94 22.95 6.98
N HIS A 24 -12.77 23.85 6.45
CA HIS A 24 -12.38 24.85 5.46
C HIS A 24 -11.32 25.82 5.98
N GLN A 25 -11.57 26.40 7.16
CA GLN A 25 -10.66 27.37 7.77
C GLN A 25 -9.31 26.72 8.13
N ALA A 26 -9.32 25.48 8.61
CA ALA A 26 -8.09 24.73 8.84
C ALA A 26 -7.34 24.47 7.51
N ALA A 27 -8.06 24.10 6.45
CA ALA A 27 -7.45 23.87 5.14
C ALA A 27 -6.75 25.13 4.59
N GLU A 28 -7.42 26.28 4.66
CA GLU A 28 -6.84 27.58 4.27
C GLU A 28 -5.63 27.95 5.12
N ARG A 29 -5.72 27.80 6.46
CA ARG A 29 -4.64 28.13 7.39
C ARG A 29 -3.34 27.37 7.10
N TYR A 30 -3.45 26.12 6.70
CA TYR A 30 -2.29 25.23 6.48
C TYR A 30 -1.95 25.04 4.99
N GLY A 31 -2.64 25.74 4.08
CA GLY A 31 -2.38 25.67 2.63
C GLY A 31 -2.64 24.29 2.02
N VAL A 32 -3.63 23.55 2.54
CA VAL A 32 -4.03 22.23 2.04
C VAL A 32 -5.42 22.28 1.42
N SER A 33 -5.77 21.31 0.58
CA SER A 33 -7.14 21.23 0.05
C SER A 33 -8.15 20.84 1.14
N LEU A 34 -9.39 21.32 1.04
CA LEU A 34 -10.50 20.92 1.91
C LEU A 34 -10.70 19.39 1.90
N ALA A 35 -10.56 18.76 0.73
CA ALA A 35 -10.66 17.32 0.58
C ALA A 35 -9.59 16.58 1.41
N SER A 36 -8.35 17.08 1.42
CA SER A 36 -7.26 16.52 2.24
C SER A 36 -7.56 16.66 3.73
N ALA A 37 -7.97 17.85 4.19
CA ALA A 37 -8.34 18.08 5.59
C ALA A 37 -9.48 17.16 6.03
N SER A 38 -10.54 17.04 5.21
CA SER A 38 -11.66 16.14 5.48
C SER A 38 -11.23 14.67 5.54
N ARG A 39 -10.36 14.22 4.63
CA ARG A 39 -9.83 12.86 4.64
C ARG A 39 -9.05 12.56 5.93
N TRP A 40 -8.21 13.48 6.39
CA TRP A 40 -7.41 13.26 7.61
C TRP A 40 -8.26 13.24 8.88
N CYS A 41 -9.25 14.13 9.02
CA CYS A 41 -10.20 14.06 10.13
C CYS A 41 -10.98 12.74 10.13
N GLY A 42 -11.45 12.30 8.94
CA GLY A 42 -12.15 11.02 8.81
C GLY A 42 -11.25 9.82 9.11
N GLN A 43 -9.97 9.88 8.73
CA GLN A 43 -9.00 8.85 9.05
C GLN A 43 -8.73 8.79 10.56
N LEU A 44 -8.55 9.93 11.24
CA LEU A 44 -8.39 9.96 12.69
C LEU A 44 -9.61 9.34 13.39
N ALA A 45 -10.83 9.69 12.98
CA ALA A 45 -12.04 9.15 13.57
C ALA A 45 -12.22 7.63 13.36
N ARG A 46 -11.70 7.08 12.26
CA ARG A 46 -11.83 5.65 11.91
C ARG A 46 -10.69 4.78 12.43
N GLU A 47 -9.46 5.28 12.34
CA GLU A 47 -8.22 4.50 12.53
C GLU A 47 -7.42 4.98 13.77
N GLY A 48 -7.79 6.12 14.38
CA GLY A 48 -7.09 6.68 15.55
C GLY A 48 -5.75 7.36 15.23
N HIS A 49 -5.38 7.45 13.95
CA HIS A 49 -4.16 8.13 13.50
C HIS A 49 -4.33 8.86 12.16
N VAL A 50 -3.38 9.74 11.84
CA VAL A 50 -3.33 10.47 10.55
C VAL A 50 -2.18 10.01 9.64
N ALA A 51 -1.45 8.97 10.04
CA ALA A 51 -0.34 8.42 9.28
C ALA A 51 -0.79 8.00 7.86
N PRO A 52 -0.01 8.30 6.81
CA PRO A 52 -0.31 7.80 5.47
C PRO A 52 -0.29 6.27 5.46
N LYS A 53 -1.14 5.69 4.62
CA LYS A 53 -1.03 4.27 4.27
C LYS A 53 0.30 4.02 3.57
N SER A 54 0.79 2.78 3.67
CA SER A 54 1.91 2.31 2.87
C SER A 54 1.67 2.69 1.39
N MET A 55 2.64 3.39 0.80
CA MET A 55 2.59 3.81 -0.58
C MET A 55 3.50 2.94 -1.42
N GLY A 56 2.94 2.29 -2.43
CA GLY A 56 3.67 1.37 -3.28
C GLY A 56 3.85 0.00 -2.63
N GLY A 57 4.94 -0.66 -2.97
CA GLY A 57 5.20 -2.05 -2.59
C GLY A 57 4.65 -3.05 -3.61
N ASP A 58 4.98 -4.32 -3.39
CA ASP A 58 4.53 -5.40 -4.24
C ASP A 58 3.08 -5.75 -3.95
N GLN A 59 2.24 -5.60 -4.96
CA GLN A 59 0.80 -5.90 -4.91
C GLN A 59 0.46 -7.17 -5.70
N ARG A 60 1.42 -7.75 -6.43
CA ARG A 60 1.15 -8.75 -7.47
C ARG A 60 1.86 -10.08 -7.24
N SER A 61 3.04 -10.09 -6.61
CA SER A 61 3.80 -11.33 -6.40
C SER A 61 3.12 -12.34 -5.50
N HIS A 62 2.18 -11.92 -4.64
CA HIS A 62 1.46 -12.81 -3.72
C HIS A 62 0.92 -14.09 -4.40
N ARG A 63 0.52 -14.00 -5.69
CA ARG A 63 0.06 -15.15 -6.48
C ARG A 63 1.17 -16.15 -6.79
N ILE A 64 2.39 -15.67 -7.02
CA ILE A 64 3.58 -16.50 -7.28
C ILE A 64 4.13 -17.03 -5.95
N GLU A 65 4.22 -16.17 -4.93
CA GLU A 65 4.69 -16.53 -3.59
C GLU A 65 3.85 -17.62 -2.94
N ALA A 66 2.54 -17.67 -3.22
CA ALA A 66 1.67 -18.76 -2.78
C ALA A 66 2.12 -20.15 -3.28
N HIS A 67 2.97 -20.21 -4.31
CA HIS A 67 3.53 -21.42 -4.89
C HIS A 67 5.06 -21.51 -4.70
N ALA A 68 5.64 -20.71 -3.80
CA ALA A 68 7.08 -20.64 -3.58
C ALA A 68 7.68 -22.01 -3.26
N ASP A 69 7.08 -22.77 -2.34
CA ASP A 69 7.59 -24.11 -1.96
C ASP A 69 7.64 -25.08 -3.15
N LEU A 70 6.64 -25.03 -4.02
CA LEU A 70 6.60 -25.84 -5.24
C LEU A 70 7.70 -25.41 -6.23
N ILE A 71 7.88 -24.10 -6.41
CA ILE A 71 8.91 -23.54 -7.28
C ILE A 71 10.31 -23.95 -6.81
N VAL A 72 10.57 -23.81 -5.50
CA VAL A 72 11.84 -24.20 -4.87
C VAL A 72 12.06 -25.71 -5.02
N SER A 73 11.05 -26.53 -4.74
CA SER A 73 11.16 -27.99 -4.88
C SER A 73 11.49 -28.43 -6.32
N LEU A 74 10.91 -27.77 -7.33
CA LEU A 74 11.20 -28.05 -8.73
C LEU A 74 12.64 -27.67 -9.11
N TYR A 75 13.13 -26.54 -8.59
CA TYR A 75 14.50 -26.11 -8.80
C TYR A 75 15.52 -27.03 -8.11
N GLU A 76 15.24 -27.46 -6.88
CA GLU A 76 16.10 -28.39 -6.15
C GLU A 76 16.14 -29.78 -6.80
N ALA A 77 15.03 -30.23 -7.39
CA ALA A 77 14.98 -31.49 -8.13
C ALA A 77 15.78 -31.44 -9.45
N GLN A 78 15.85 -30.27 -10.10
CA GLN A 78 16.63 -30.06 -11.32
C GLN A 78 17.38 -28.72 -11.27
N PRO A 79 18.57 -28.69 -10.63
CA PRO A 79 19.40 -27.50 -10.61
C PRO A 79 19.77 -27.08 -12.03
N GLY A 80 19.50 -25.82 -12.37
CA GLY A 80 19.75 -25.28 -13.72
C GLY A 80 18.55 -25.30 -14.67
N ILE A 81 17.36 -25.72 -14.19
CA ILE A 81 16.11 -25.59 -14.96
C ILE A 81 15.89 -24.15 -15.41
N HIS A 82 15.52 -23.97 -16.69
CA HIS A 82 15.24 -22.66 -17.24
C HIS A 82 13.84 -22.17 -16.83
N LEU A 83 13.65 -20.85 -16.75
CA LEU A 83 12.37 -20.25 -16.31
C LEU A 83 11.17 -20.68 -17.17
N HIS A 84 11.36 -20.91 -18.48
CA HIS A 84 10.28 -21.36 -19.35
C HIS A 84 9.87 -22.82 -19.09
N GLU A 85 10.82 -23.67 -18.72
CA GLU A 85 10.59 -25.07 -18.33
C GLU A 85 9.91 -25.12 -16.96
N LEU A 86 10.33 -24.26 -16.03
CA LEU A 86 9.69 -24.10 -14.73
C LEU A 86 8.22 -23.63 -14.89
N ARG A 87 7.98 -22.63 -15.74
CA ARG A 87 6.62 -22.16 -16.05
C ARG A 87 5.74 -23.27 -16.65
N THR A 88 6.31 -24.11 -17.52
CA THR A 88 5.59 -25.25 -18.11
C THR A 88 5.23 -26.27 -17.02
N ASN A 89 6.20 -26.62 -16.17
CA ASN A 89 5.99 -27.52 -15.04
C ASN A 89 4.93 -27.03 -14.04
N LEU A 90 4.84 -25.72 -13.82
CA LEU A 90 3.81 -25.11 -12.99
C LEU A 90 2.44 -25.17 -13.67
N ALA A 91 2.38 -24.87 -14.97
CA ALA A 91 1.15 -24.94 -15.75
C ALA A 91 0.57 -26.37 -15.78
N ASP A 92 1.42 -27.38 -15.95
CA ASP A 92 1.02 -28.80 -15.90
C ASP A 92 0.41 -29.21 -14.55
N ARG A 93 0.76 -28.49 -13.49
CA ARG A 93 0.23 -28.68 -12.12
C ARG A 93 -0.94 -27.75 -11.80
N GLY A 94 -1.50 -27.07 -12.80
CA GLY A 94 -2.65 -26.17 -12.67
C GLY A 94 -2.31 -24.75 -12.18
N VAL A 95 -1.02 -24.42 -12.05
CA VAL A 95 -0.56 -23.08 -11.63
C VAL A 95 -0.23 -22.26 -12.88
N CYS A 96 -1.22 -21.50 -13.35
CA CYS A 96 -1.04 -20.60 -14.48
C CYS A 96 -0.59 -19.21 -13.99
N LEU A 97 0.70 -18.94 -14.11
CA LEU A 97 1.28 -17.61 -13.84
C LEU A 97 1.13 -16.76 -15.12
N ALA A 98 0.34 -15.69 -15.03
CA ALA A 98 0.11 -14.72 -16.11
C ALA A 98 1.04 -13.51 -15.97
#